data_AF-A0A2D5WGG4-F1
#
_entry.id   AF-A0A2D5WGG4-F1
#
_cell.length_a   1.000
_cell.length_b   1.000
_cell.length_c   1.000
_cell.angle_alpha   90.00
_cell.angle_beta   90.00
_cell.angle_gamma   90.00
#
_symmetry.space_group_name_H-M   'P 1'
#
loop_
_entity.id
_entity.type
_entity.pdbx_description
1 polymer ?
#
loop_
_entity_poly.entity_id
_entity_poly.type
_entity_poly.pdbx_seq_one_letter_code
_entity_poly.pdbx_strand_id
1 'polypeptide(L)' 'MLPIFIRLPHPGQRCPLTGLSRSTLYKLISSKRVKSKSLRDPGSTRGARLILVESLLSYIHDQAD' A
#
# COMPACT_ATOMS: atom_id res chain seq x y z
N MET A 1 -5.86 -17.73 1.12
CA MET A 1 -5.84 -16.72 2.20
C MET A 1 -5.13 -15.48 1.69
N LEU A 2 -5.70 -14.28 1.87
CA LEU A 2 -5.03 -13.03 1.48
C LEU A 2 -4.00 -12.63 2.55
N PRO A 3 -2.86 -12.03 2.17
CA PRO A 3 -1.91 -11.51 3.15
C PRO A 3 -2.50 -10.31 3.90
N ILE A 4 -2.10 -10.11 5.15
CA ILE A 4 -2.51 -8.95 5.95
C ILE A 4 -1.86 -7.67 5.40
N PHE A 5 -0.58 -7.76 4.99
CA PHE A 5 0.19 -6.67 4.43
C PHE A 5 0.74 -7.02 3.06
N ILE A 6 0.78 -6.03 2.17
CA ILE A 6 1.51 -6.11 0.89
C ILE A 6 2.52 -4.99 0.80
N ARG A 7 3.65 -5.24 0.15
CA ARG A 7 4.65 -4.20 -0.09
C ARG A 7 4.15 -3.21 -1.13
N LEU A 8 4.42 -1.92 -0.92
CA LEU A 8 4.27 -0.92 -1.97
C LEU A 8 5.15 -1.33 -3.17
N PRO A 9 4.60 -1.47 -4.39
CA PRO A 9 5.34 -1.97 -5.56
C PRO A 9 6.60 -1.17 -5.85
N HIS A 10 7.62 -1.79 -6.43
CA HIS A 10 8.80 -1.05 -6.89
C HIS A 10 8.42 -0.03 -7.99
N PRO A 11 9.26 0.98 -8.25
CA PRO A 11 9.06 1.88 -9.38
C PRO A 11 8.83 1.08 -10.68
N GLY A 12 7.83 1.47 -11.48
CA GLY A 12 7.43 0.77 -12.70
C GLY A 12 6.54 -0.47 -12.49
N GLN A 13 6.37 -0.97 -11.27
CA GLN A 13 5.54 -2.13 -10.97
C GLN A 13 4.12 -1.75 -10.49
N ARG A 14 3.21 -2.71 -10.61
CA ARG A 14 1.81 -2.63 -10.15
C ARG A 14 1.60 -3.46 -8.89
N CYS A 15 0.53 -3.16 -8.16
CA CYS A 15 0.08 -3.95 -7.03
C CYS A 15 -0.26 -5.37 -7.50
N PRO A 16 0.30 -6.43 -6.90
CA PRO A 16 -0.02 -7.80 -7.27
C PRO A 16 -1.47 -8.19 -6.90
N LEU A 17 -2.09 -7.48 -5.95
CA LEU A 17 -3.46 -7.77 -5.49
C LEU A 17 -4.53 -7.02 -6.30
N THR A 18 -4.30 -5.73 -6.59
CA THR A 18 -5.34 -4.83 -7.13
C THR A 18 -5.01 -4.27 -8.51
N GLY A 19 -3.81 -4.53 -9.05
CA GLY A 19 -3.35 -3.98 -10.33
C GLY A 19 -3.08 -2.46 -10.33
N LEU A 20 -3.33 -1.77 -9.21
CA LEU A 20 -3.10 -0.33 -9.07
C LEU A 20 -1.61 0.02 -9.22
N SER A 21 -1.33 1.15 -9.86
CA SER A 21 0.04 1.65 -10.02
C SER A 21 0.63 2.08 -8.68
N ARG A 22 1.97 2.06 -8.58
CA ARG A 22 2.70 2.61 -7.43
C ARG A 22 2.32 4.07 -7.14
N SER A 23 2.18 4.90 -8.18
CA SER A 23 1.87 6.32 -8.02
C SER A 23 0.47 6.53 -7.41
N THR A 24 -0.52 5.75 -7.85
CA THR A 24 -1.87 5.78 -7.25
C THR A 24 -1.83 5.34 -5.80
N LEU A 25 -1.19 4.21 -5.48
CA LEU A 25 -1.07 3.73 -4.09
C LEU A 25 -0.34 4.75 -3.21
N TYR A 26 0.72 5.38 -3.73
CA TYR A 26 1.44 6.41 -3.00
C TYR A 26 0.57 7.64 -2.71
N LYS A 27 -0.28 8.07 -3.65
CA LYS A 27 -1.24 9.16 -3.43
C LYS A 27 -2.26 8.79 -2.36
N LEU A 28 -2.80 7.58 -2.38
CA LEU A 28 -3.76 7.10 -1.38
C LEU A 28 -3.15 7.05 0.02
N ILE A 29 -1.91 6.55 0.13
CA ILE A 29 -1.17 6.53 1.39
C ILE A 29 -0.87 7.94 1.88
N SER A 30 -0.38 8.82 0.99
CA SER A 30 0.00 10.20 1.35
C SER A 30 -1.21 11.02 1.77
N SER A 31 -2.37 10.76 1.20
CA SER A 31 -3.65 11.37 1.59
C SER A 31 -4.33 10.69 2.77
N LYS A 32 -3.67 9.72 3.44
CA LYS A 32 -4.19 8.95 4.59
C LYS A 32 -5.49 8.18 4.32
N ARG A 33 -5.88 8.00 3.05
CA ARG A 33 -7.06 7.21 2.64
C ARG A 33 -6.83 5.71 2.77
N VAL A 34 -5.57 5.27 2.72
CA VAL A 34 -5.18 3.86 2.92
C VAL A 34 -4.10 3.76 4.00
N LYS A 35 -4.29 2.85 4.95
CA LYS A 35 -3.35 2.61 6.05
C LYS A 35 -2.07 1.93 5.55
N SER A 36 -0.92 2.41 6.04
CA SER A 36 0.39 1.81 5.76
C SER A 36 1.34 1.90 6.95
N LYS A 37 2.39 1.07 6.94
CA LYS A 37 3.47 1.06 7.93
C LYS A 37 4.82 1.10 7.22
N SER A 38 5.79 1.78 7.81
CA SER A 38 7.19 1.75 7.36
C SER A 38 7.93 0.72 8.20
N LEU A 39 8.34 -0.38 7.58
CA LEU A 39 9.21 -1.38 8.19
C LEU A 39 10.66 -1.01 7.92
N ARG A 40 11.40 -0.68 8.99
CA ARG A 40 12.82 -0.34 8.96
C ARG A 40 13.47 -0.75 10.27
N ASP A 41 14.74 -1.12 10.20
CA ASP A 41 15.55 -1.36 11.39
C ASP A 41 15.81 -0.04 12.14
N PRO A 42 16.02 -0.09 13.46
CA PRO A 42 16.43 1.07 14.24
C PRO A 42 17.70 1.71 13.64
N GLY A 43 17.69 3.03 13.45
CA GLY A 43 18.80 3.77 12.85
C GLY A 43 18.88 3.72 11.31
N SER A 44 18.09 2.89 10.64
CA SER A 44 18.11 2.84 9.17
C SER A 44 17.34 4.00 8.54
N THR A 45 17.96 4.62 7.53
CA THR A 45 17.33 5.63 6.67
C THR A 45 16.45 5.01 5.59
N ARG A 46 16.63 3.71 5.30
CA ARG A 46 15.90 2.98 4.26
C ARG A 46 14.95 1.96 4.89
N GLY A 47 13.77 1.82 4.29
CA GLY A 47 12.76 0.87 4.77
C GLY A 47 11.79 0.47 3.67
N ALA A 48 11.06 -0.62 3.91
CA ALA A 48 9.96 -1.03 3.06
C ALA A 48 8.64 -0.44 3.57
N ARG A 49 7.85 0.13 2.67
CA ARG A 49 6.48 0.54 3.00
C ARG A 49 5.53 -0.62 2.76
N LEU A 50 4.79 -0.99 3.79
CA LEU A 50 3.78 -2.05 3.80
C LEU A 50 2.39 -1.42 3.85
N ILE A 51 1.49 -1.89 3.01
CA ILE A 51 0.09 -1.44 2.91
C ILE A 51 -0.76 -2.48 3.62
N LEU A 52 -1.67 -2.02 4.49
CA LEU A 52 -2.66 -2.91 5.10
C LEU A 52 -3.72 -3.27 4.06
N VAL A 53 -3.84 -4.55 3.73
CA VAL A 53 -4.71 -5.03 2.64
C VAL A 53 -6.17 -4.70 2.89
N GLU A 54 -6.67 -4.95 4.08
CA GLU A 54 -8.04 -4.64 4.48
C GLU A 54 -8.40 -3.16 4.22
N SER A 55 -7.53 -2.24 4.62
CA SER A 55 -7.76 -0.80 4.40
C SER A 55 -7.76 -0.42 2.92
N LEU A 56 -6.96 -1.09 2.09
CA LEU A 56 -6.94 -0.84 0.65
C LEU A 56 -8.22 -1.35 -0.01
N LEU A 57 -8.66 -2.55 0.35
CA LEU A 57 -9.88 -3.15 -0.20
C LEU A 57 -11.12 -2.38 0.24
N SER A 58 -11.22 -1.98 1.51
CA SER A 58 -12.29 -1.11 2.02
C SER A 58 -12.38 0.17 1.19
N TYR A 59 -11.25 0.86 0.97
CA TYR A 59 -11.23 2.06 0.13
C TYR A 59 -11.73 1.80 -1.30
N ILE A 60 -11.38 0.67 -1.90
CA ILE A 60 -11.83 0.33 -3.26
C ILE A 60 -13.32 0.04 -3.27
N HIS A 61 -13.83 -0.69 -2.28
CA HIS A 61 -15.26 -0.96 -2.14
C HIS A 61 -16.07 0.34 -1.97
N ASP A 62 -15.62 1.25 -1.11
CA ASP A 62 -16.28 2.55 -0.87
C ASP A 62 -16.25 3.51 -2.08
N GLN A 63 -15.52 3.18 -3.15
CA GLN A 63 -15.41 3.98 -4.37
C GLN A 63 -16.04 3.29 -5.58
N ALA A 64 -16.52 2.06 -5.43
CA ALA A 64 -17.06 1.25 -6.51
C ALA A 64 -18.57 1.47 -6.77
N ASP A 65 -19.14 2.53 -6.18
CA ASP A 65 -20.53 2.98 -6.36
C ASP A 65 -20.61 4.27 -7.19
#